data_AF-A0A645FUV7-F1
#
_entry.id   AF-A0A645FUV7-F1
#
_cell.length_a   1.000
_cell.length_b   1.000
_cell.length_c   1.000
_cell.angle_alpha   90.00
_cell.angle_beta   90.00
_cell.angle_gamma   90.00
#
_symmetry.space_group_name_H-M   'P 1'
#
loop_
_entity.id
_entity.type
_entity.pdbx_description
1 polymer ?
#
loop_
_entity_poly.entity_id
_entity_poly.type
_entity_poly.pdbx_seq_one_letter_code
_entity_poly.pdbx_strand_id
1 'polypeptide(L)'
;MNEGSMYSGTGTTITDDTILGYAAEAGANRNSVQTCLTSGEMTDKIKEHQNIAQEAGINGTPNTIILSKKGNQVIPGAYPIEDVEAMIDSLL
;
A
#
# COMPACT_ATOMS: atom_id res chain seq x y z
N MET A 1 7.95 14.87 10.78
CA MET A 1 8.50 13.50 10.68
C MET A 1 9.44 13.54 9.49
N ASN A 2 10.71 13.15 9.65
CA ASN A 2 11.53 12.90 8.47
C ASN A 2 10.93 11.67 7.81
N GLU A 3 10.26 11.85 6.68
CA GLU A 3 9.89 10.77 5.77
C GLU A 3 11.17 9.94 5.58
N GLY A 4 11.17 8.69 6.07
CA GLY A 4 12.34 7.82 5.93
C GLY A 4 12.69 7.69 4.45
N SER A 5 13.98 7.68 4.12
CA SER A 5 14.42 7.49 2.73
C SER A 5 13.73 6.27 2.13
N MET A 6 12.96 6.48 1.05
CA MET A 6 12.38 5.37 0.30
C MET A 6 13.49 4.67 -0.48
N TYR A 7 13.53 3.34 -0.43
CA TYR A 7 14.50 2.54 -1.16
C TYR A 7 13.78 1.60 -2.13
N SER A 8 14.38 1.37 -3.30
CA SER A 8 13.95 0.31 -4.20
C SER A 8 14.25 -1.07 -3.60
N GLY A 9 13.68 -2.12 -4.20
CA GLY A 9 14.03 -3.51 -3.87
C GLY A 9 15.51 -3.87 -4.13
N THR A 10 16.26 -3.00 -4.81
CA THR A 10 17.71 -3.11 -5.03
C THR A 10 18.54 -2.23 -4.10
N GLY A 11 17.91 -1.56 -3.13
CA GLY A 11 18.58 -0.69 -2.14
C GLY A 11 18.96 0.70 -2.68
N THR A 12 18.44 1.10 -3.83
CA THR A 12 18.69 2.44 -4.40
C THR A 12 17.70 3.44 -3.80
N THR A 13 18.18 4.60 -3.36
CA THR A 13 17.30 5.68 -2.88
C THR A 13 16.35 6.11 -3.99
N ILE A 14 15.06 6.12 -3.69
CA ILE A 14 14.01 6.66 -4.55
C ILE A 14 13.96 8.17 -4.30
N THR A 15 14.08 8.94 -5.38
CA THR A 15 14.00 10.41 -5.33
C THR A 15 12.59 10.89 -5.66
N ASP A 16 12.25 12.11 -5.27
CA ASP A 16 11.00 12.77 -5.67
C ASP A 16 10.82 12.74 -7.19
N ASP A 17 11.88 13.01 -7.96
CA ASP A 17 11.83 12.96 -9.42
C ASP A 17 11.47 11.57 -9.96
N THR A 18 11.96 10.51 -9.29
CA THR A 18 11.59 9.13 -9.62
C THR A 18 10.10 8.89 -9.37
N ILE A 19 9.57 9.34 -8.23
CA ILE A 19 8.13 9.21 -7.89
C ILE A 19 7.28 9.96 -8.92
N LEU A 20 7.67 11.18 -9.26
CA LEU A 20 6.96 12.03 -10.23
C LEU A 20 7.01 11.46 -11.66
N GLY A 21 8.10 10.78 -12.00
CA GLY A 21 8.23 10.03 -13.26
C GLY A 21 7.18 8.91 -13.34
N TYR A 22 7.15 8.03 -12.35
CA TYR A 22 6.16 6.94 -12.30
C TYR A 22 4.72 7.43 -12.24
N ALA A 23 4.47 8.52 -11.51
CA ALA A 23 3.14 9.12 -11.45
C ALA A 23 2.67 9.63 -12.82
N ALA A 24 3.57 10.27 -13.59
CA ALA A 24 3.26 10.71 -14.94
C ALA A 24 3.05 9.54 -15.91
N GLU A 25 3.85 8.47 -15.79
CA GLU A 25 3.67 7.22 -16.56
C GLU A 25 2.31 6.56 -16.28
N ALA A 26 1.84 6.62 -15.03
CA ALA A 26 0.52 6.16 -14.62
C ALA A 26 -0.63 7.12 -15.04
N GLY A 27 -0.32 8.24 -15.70
CA GLY A 27 -1.29 9.21 -16.21
C GLY A 27 -1.68 10.33 -15.24
N ALA A 28 -1.01 10.45 -14.09
CA ALA A 28 -1.27 11.53 -13.14
C ALA A 28 -0.61 12.85 -13.57
N ASN A 29 -1.21 13.98 -13.16
CA ASN A 29 -0.59 15.29 -13.38
C ASN A 29 0.62 15.47 -12.45
N ARG A 30 1.80 15.67 -13.05
CA ARG A 30 3.07 15.84 -12.32
C ARG A 30 3.01 16.94 -11.25
N ASN A 31 2.45 18.10 -11.57
CA ASN A 31 2.40 19.23 -10.63
C ASN A 31 1.47 18.93 -9.45
N SER A 32 0.31 18.31 -9.70
CA SER A 32 -0.60 17.89 -8.64
C SER A 32 0.05 16.89 -7.69
N VAL A 33 0.80 15.91 -8.23
CA VAL A 33 1.50 14.92 -7.40
C VAL A 33 2.67 15.56 -6.63
N GLN A 34 3.42 16.48 -7.24
CA GLN A 34 4.46 17.23 -6.54
C GLN A 34 3.89 18.02 -5.36
N THR A 35 2.74 18.67 -5.54
CA THR A 35 2.05 19.38 -4.46
C THR A 35 1.62 18.41 -3.37
N CYS A 36 0.96 17.30 -3.70
CA CYS A 36 0.56 16.28 -2.72
C CYS A 36 1.75 15.71 -1.92
N LEU A 37 2.88 15.44 -2.60
CA LEU A 37 4.10 14.92 -1.99
C LEU A 37 4.72 15.92 -1.00
N THR A 38 4.68 17.21 -1.30
CA THR A 38 5.40 18.24 -0.53
C THR A 38 4.53 19.00 0.47
N SER A 39 3.21 19.02 0.30
CA SER A 39 2.29 19.71 1.21
C SER A 39 2.13 18.99 2.54
N GLY A 40 2.44 17.69 2.58
CA GLY A 40 2.20 16.83 3.74
C GLY A 40 0.71 16.57 4.00
N GLU A 41 -0.19 16.92 3.07
CA GLU A 41 -1.65 16.81 3.23
C GLU A 41 -2.13 15.38 3.52
N MET A 42 -1.36 14.37 3.11
CA MET A 42 -1.66 12.95 3.32
C MET A 42 -1.05 12.37 4.62
N THR A 43 -0.29 13.15 5.37
CA THR A 43 0.45 12.67 6.55
C THR A 43 -0.47 11.98 7.55
N ASP A 44 -1.58 12.61 7.91
CA ASP A 44 -2.47 12.07 8.93
C ASP A 44 -3.26 10.87 8.42
N LYS A 45 -3.61 10.86 7.12
CA LYS A 45 -4.25 9.73 6.47
C LYS A 45 -3.33 8.49 6.41
N ILE A 46 -2.04 8.69 6.15
CA ILE A 46 -1.04 7.61 6.17
C ILE A 46 -0.94 7.02 7.58
N LYS A 47 -0.84 7.86 8.62
CA LYS A 47 -0.81 7.39 10.03
C LYS A 47 -2.09 6.66 10.41
N GLU A 48 -3.25 7.19 10.04
CA GLU A 48 -4.54 6.56 10.29
C GLU A 48 -4.59 5.15 9.70
N HIS A 49 -4.21 4.99 8.43
CA HIS A 49 -4.17 3.68 7.79
C HIS A 49 -3.17 2.72 8.46
N GLN A 50 -2.00 3.22 8.87
CA GLN A 50 -1.01 2.42 9.62
C GLN A 50 -1.54 1.96 10.98
N ASN A 51 -2.27 2.82 11.68
CA ASN A 51 -2.89 2.49 12.97
C ASN A 51 -4.01 1.46 12.79
N ILE A 52 -4.88 1.64 11.79
CA ILE A 52 -5.95 0.68 11.47
C ILE A 52 -5.36 -0.72 11.21
N ALA A 53 -4.26 -0.81 10.46
CA ALA A 53 -3.59 -2.08 10.21
C ALA A 53 -3.07 -2.72 11.51
N GLN A 54 -2.42 -1.94 12.38
CA GLN A 54 -1.92 -2.42 13.67
C GLN A 54 -3.05 -2.89 14.60
N GLU A 55 -4.14 -2.13 14.69
CA GLU A 55 -5.33 -2.48 15.48
C GLU A 55 -6.01 -3.75 14.94
N ALA A 56 -5.96 -3.97 13.63
CA ALA A 56 -6.41 -5.20 12.99
C ALA A 56 -5.44 -6.39 13.17
N GLY A 57 -4.33 -6.22 13.90
CA GLY A 57 -3.33 -7.25 14.15
C GLY A 57 -2.38 -7.51 12.97
N ILE A 58 -2.35 -6.62 11.96
CA ILE A 58 -1.47 -6.73 10.80
C ILE A 58 -0.10 -6.14 11.15
N ASN A 59 0.88 -7.03 11.31
CA ASN A 59 2.24 -6.67 11.73
C ASN A 59 3.29 -6.80 10.61
N GLY A 60 2.88 -7.07 9.38
CA GLY A 60 3.79 -7.31 8.26
C GLY A 60 3.12 -7.10 6.91
N THR A 61 3.94 -6.94 5.87
CA THR A 61 3.50 -6.77 4.49
C THR A 61 4.13 -7.83 3.57
N PRO A 62 3.44 -8.26 2.50
CA PRO A 62 2.05 -7.94 2.17
C PRO A 62 1.06 -8.62 3.11
N ASN A 63 -0.14 -8.04 3.27
CA ASN A 63 -1.26 -8.63 3.97
C ASN A 63 -2.54 -8.25 3.22
N THR A 64 -3.46 -9.20 3.02
CA THR A 64 -4.70 -8.98 2.26
C THR A 64 -5.89 -9.42 3.09
N ILE A 65 -7.01 -8.68 3.02
CA ILE A 65 -8.28 -9.06 3.64
C ILE A 65 -9.31 -9.29 2.52
N ILE A 66 -9.85 -10.51 2.45
CA ILE A 66 -11.01 -10.81 1.61
C ILE A 66 -12.27 -10.41 2.39
N LEU A 67 -13.07 -9.51 1.81
CA LEU A 67 -14.35 -9.08 2.37
C LEU A 67 -15.49 -9.82 1.66
N SER A 68 -16.32 -10.56 2.40
CA SER A 68 -17.50 -11.26 1.84
C SER A 68 -18.72 -11.13 2.76
N LYS A 69 -19.92 -11.29 2.17
CA LYS A 69 -21.18 -11.40 2.92
C LYS A 69 -21.22 -12.61 3.87
N LYS A 70 -20.42 -13.65 3.60
CA LYS A 70 -20.32 -14.86 4.45
C LYS A 70 -19.33 -14.69 5.61
N GLY A 71 -18.55 -13.62 5.61
CA GLY A 71 -17.48 -13.36 6.57
C GLY A 71 -16.24 -12.81 5.89
N ASN A 72 -15.28 -12.36 6.70
CA ASN A 72 -14.00 -11.85 6.21
C ASN A 72 -12.89 -12.85 6.50
N GLN A 73 -11.86 -12.88 5.63
CA GLN A 73 -10.70 -13.75 5.79
C GLN A 73 -9.40 -12.97 5.55
N VAL A 74 -8.38 -13.24 6.35
CA VAL A 74 -7.05 -12.62 6.26
C VAL A 74 -6.06 -13.56 5.57
N ILE A 75 -5.26 -13.01 4.65
CA ILE A 75 -4.14 -13.68 3.99
C ILE A 75 -2.84 -13.02 4.46
N PRO A 76 -2.11 -13.63 5.41
CA PRO A 76 -0.90 -13.05 5.98
C PRO A 76 0.34 -13.39 5.15
N GLY A 77 0.74 -12.49 4.26
CA GLY A 77 1.90 -12.67 3.37
C GLY A 77 1.51 -12.86 1.91
N ALA A 78 2.49 -13.24 1.10
CA ALA A 78 2.28 -13.61 -0.30
C ALA A 78 1.99 -15.11 -0.39
N TYR A 79 0.92 -15.48 -1.11
CA TYR A 79 0.48 -16.86 -1.33
C TYR A 79 0.47 -17.18 -2.83
N PRO A 80 0.58 -18.46 -3.22
CA PRO A 80 0.27 -18.93 -4.57
C PRO A 80 -1.14 -18.49 -5.00
N ILE A 81 -1.31 -18.22 -6.29
CA ILE A 81 -2.60 -17.73 -6.80
C ILE A 81 -3.71 -18.76 -6.63
N GLU A 82 -3.38 -20.04 -6.78
CA GLU A 82 -4.32 -21.16 -6.65
C GLU A 82 -4.90 -21.24 -5.23
N ASP A 83 -4.07 -20.96 -4.21
CA ASP A 83 -4.52 -20.91 -2.82
C ASP A 83 -5.44 -19.70 -2.58
N VAL A 84 -5.12 -18.55 -3.18
CA VAL A 84 -5.96 -17.34 -3.08
C VAL A 84 -7.32 -17.55 -3.73
N GLU A 85 -7.36 -18.19 -4.90
CA GLU A 85 -8.60 -18.55 -5.61
C GLU A 85 -9.47 -19.48 -4.75
N ALA A 86 -8.89 -20.54 -4.18
CA ALA A 86 -9.63 -21.45 -3.29
C ALA A 86 -10.20 -20.73 -2.05
N MET A 87 -9.46 -19.78 -1.49
CA MET A 87 -9.92 -18.95 -0.38
C MET A 87 -11.10 -18.05 -0.78
N ILE A 88 -11.04 -17.43 -1.97
CA ILE A 88 -12.15 -16.63 -2.51
C ILE A 88 -13.38 -17.51 -2.76
N ASP A 89 -13.22 -18.65 -3.41
CA ASP A 89 -14.32 -19.58 -3.75
C ASP A 89 -15.04 -20.09 -2.50
N SER A 90 -14.33 -20.29 -1.39
CA SER A 90 -14.94 -20.68 -0.11
C SER A 90 -15.90 -19.61 0.46
N LEU A 91 -15.77 -18.36 -0.01
CA LEU A 91 -16.49 -17.18 0.48
C LEU A 91 -17.55 -16.66 -0.52
N LEU A 92 -17.68 -17.24 -1.72
CA LEU A 92 -18.76 -16.97 -2.68
C LEU A 92 -20.03 -17.74 -2.29
#